data_AF-A0A1N6Q8D9-F1
#
_entry.id   AF-A0A1N6Q8D9-F1
#
_cell.length_a   1.000
_cell.length_b   1.000
_cell.length_c   1.000
_cell.angle_alpha   90.00
_cell.angle_beta   90.00
_cell.angle_gamma   90.00
#
_symmetry.space_group_name_H-M   'P 1'
#
loop_
_entity.id
_entity.type
_entity.pdbx_description
1 polymer ?
#
loop_
_entity_poly.entity_id
_entity_poly.type
_entity_poly.pdbx_seq_one_letter_code
_entity_poly.pdbx_strand_id
1 'polypeptide(L)'
;MSPREVPLATVSGVASTNPAMLDWFARNTVVSILTTKSIQVEPNPGNREPILTEPEPGSFGNAVGLRNPGLAETVRELQELAPRRKSWPARCRLNISLAGGSAEEFALLARELAPFADMLELNFSCPHARGSYGAAIGSDPALVREYTAAVCAEAGSVPVYAKLTPDAPDPGRIARAAVEGGARGIVAINTADPQAYREPHSGASILSNPLGGRGGKSGRWIRERARECVAEIRRALGPEVPLIGMGGVETHEDVCALMSLGATAVGVGSVLARYHQRDWPELFRSLAGVPGAELPPGKEAAGMAFTPFTVAHRKDLDDALCEITLEGSLSYRAGQVCFLWLPGVGEKPFSPADADPLRFLVHRRGPFSRALGQVEAGDTVYLRGPYGEGLPRETPRAALLIGAGSGTAVLPALARELADRKVPLRILVGLRRDDTQKPLSETFQAILSGKDDLRIVRDEGEQARVLRDVGREVSSLGGAEGLSCYVVGPEPFMEAAAREAEGAGISPDRVWLSLEQTMLCGVGLCGACQCGGALTCMYGTFVTARQYWEYGECGQYGEYREGASP
;
A
#
# COMPACT_ATOMS: atom_id res chain seq x y z
N MET A 1 1.51 30.89 23.02
CA MET A 1 0.76 30.94 21.76
C MET A 1 -0.50 30.12 21.99
N SER A 2 -1.70 30.53 21.53
CA SER A 2 -2.82 29.59 21.52
C SER A 2 -2.40 28.35 20.73
N PRO A 3 -2.88 27.14 21.06
CA PRO A 3 -2.57 25.96 20.26
C PRO A 3 -3.26 26.15 18.91
N ARG A 4 -2.52 26.73 17.96
CA ARG A 4 -3.00 26.92 16.60
C ARG A 4 -2.77 25.58 15.92
N GLU A 5 -3.87 24.93 15.57
CA GLU A 5 -3.85 23.71 14.76
C GLU A 5 -2.89 23.91 13.58
N VAL A 6 -1.93 23.00 13.44
CA VAL A 6 -0.88 23.11 12.43
C VAL A 6 -1.37 22.46 11.13
N PRO A 7 -1.28 23.15 9.98
CA PRO A 7 -1.62 22.55 8.69
C PRO A 7 -0.69 21.36 8.41
N LEU A 8 -1.28 20.17 8.32
CA LEU A 8 -0.57 18.95 7.96
C LEU A 8 -0.70 18.64 6.47
N ALA A 9 0.31 17.96 5.93
CA ALA A 9 0.35 17.46 4.57
C ALA A 9 0.63 15.95 4.54
N THR A 10 0.03 15.21 3.60
CA THR A 10 0.63 13.93 3.19
C THR A 10 1.86 14.20 2.33
N VAL A 11 2.81 13.26 2.32
CA VAL A 11 4.03 13.38 1.52
C VAL A 11 3.92 12.56 0.24
N SER A 12 4.49 13.08 -0.85
CA SER A 12 4.47 12.38 -2.14
C SER A 12 5.01 10.94 -2.02
N GLY A 13 4.29 9.99 -2.59
CA GLY A 13 4.69 8.58 -2.65
C GLY A 13 4.36 7.76 -1.40
N VAL A 14 3.70 8.34 -0.39
CA VAL A 14 3.34 7.65 0.86
C VAL A 14 1.84 7.68 1.10
N ALA A 15 1.21 6.51 1.08
CA ALA A 15 -0.20 6.21 1.34
C ALA A 15 -1.23 6.90 0.43
N SER A 16 -1.09 8.19 0.13
CA SER A 16 -1.95 8.97 -0.79
C SER A 16 -1.53 8.81 -2.25
N THR A 17 -1.28 7.57 -2.69
CA THR A 17 -0.66 7.26 -3.99
C THR A 17 -1.65 6.94 -5.12
N ASN A 18 -2.95 6.89 -4.81
CA ASN A 18 -4.05 6.67 -5.77
C ASN A 18 -5.28 7.52 -5.40
N PRO A 19 -6.25 7.71 -6.33
CA PRO A 19 -7.43 8.54 -6.11
C PRO A 19 -8.30 8.14 -4.91
N ALA A 20 -8.48 6.85 -4.69
CA ALA A 20 -9.31 6.35 -3.58
C ALA A 20 -8.67 6.66 -2.23
N MET A 21 -7.35 6.53 -2.09
CA MET A 21 -6.65 6.95 -0.88
C MET A 21 -6.67 8.46 -0.69
N LEU A 22 -6.54 9.26 -1.76
CA LEU A 22 -6.68 10.73 -1.68
C LEU A 22 -8.05 11.11 -1.14
N ASP A 23 -9.12 10.54 -1.70
CA ASP A 23 -10.49 10.77 -1.23
C ASP A 23 -10.69 10.29 0.22
N TRP A 24 -10.14 9.12 0.57
CA TRP A 24 -10.18 8.60 1.93
C TRP A 24 -9.50 9.56 2.92
N PHE A 25 -8.29 10.05 2.62
CA PHE A 25 -7.60 11.01 3.49
C PHE A 25 -8.41 12.30 3.65
N ALA A 26 -8.95 12.84 2.56
CA ALA A 26 -9.73 14.08 2.58
C ALA A 26 -10.96 14.00 3.49
N ARG A 27 -11.65 12.85 3.47
CA ARG A 27 -12.90 12.63 4.23
C ARG A 27 -12.66 12.24 5.68
N ASN A 28 -11.60 11.47 5.94
CA ASN A 28 -11.41 10.81 7.23
C ASN A 28 -10.36 11.46 8.12
N THR A 29 -9.56 12.42 7.61
CA THR A 29 -8.47 13.04 8.40
C THR A 29 -8.55 14.56 8.43
N VAL A 30 -7.78 15.18 9.32
CA VAL A 30 -7.65 16.65 9.42
C VAL A 30 -6.63 17.25 8.44
N VAL A 31 -5.98 16.43 7.61
CA VAL A 31 -4.95 16.87 6.65
C VAL A 31 -5.46 17.99 5.75
N SER A 32 -4.61 19.00 5.54
CA SER A 32 -4.93 20.19 4.73
C SER A 32 -4.34 20.12 3.32
N ILE A 33 -3.24 19.38 3.12
CA ILE A 33 -2.58 19.25 1.81
C ILE A 33 -2.41 17.77 1.50
N LEU A 34 -3.05 17.29 0.43
CA LEU A 34 -2.92 15.91 -0.04
C LEU A 34 -1.99 15.88 -1.23
N THR A 35 -0.89 15.16 -1.11
CA THR A 35 0.13 15.08 -2.16
C THR A 35 0.04 13.75 -2.89
N THR A 36 -0.05 13.79 -4.22
CA THR A 36 -0.01 12.59 -5.06
C THR A 36 1.38 11.95 -5.03
N LYS A 37 1.51 10.70 -5.49
CA LYS A 37 2.80 10.20 -5.98
C LYS A 37 3.34 11.11 -7.10
N SER A 38 4.66 11.18 -7.26
CA SER A 38 5.25 11.92 -8.37
C SER A 38 4.90 11.26 -9.71
N ILE A 39 4.34 12.04 -10.63
CA ILE A 39 3.83 11.58 -11.92
C ILE A 39 4.87 11.85 -13.02
N GLN A 40 5.07 10.87 -13.90
CA GLN A 40 5.90 10.99 -15.10
C GLN A 40 5.01 11.01 -16.35
N VAL A 41 5.57 11.43 -17.49
CA VAL A 41 4.83 11.41 -18.77
C VAL A 41 4.46 9.97 -19.12
N GLU A 42 5.47 9.10 -19.19
CA GLU A 42 5.30 7.67 -19.45
C GLU A 42 5.03 6.90 -18.15
N PRO A 43 4.25 5.80 -18.22
CA PRO A 43 4.07 4.91 -17.08
C PRO A 43 5.41 4.33 -16.60
N ASN A 44 5.58 4.28 -15.28
CA ASN A 44 6.77 3.71 -14.65
C ASN A 44 6.36 2.56 -13.71
N PRO A 45 6.78 1.30 -13.98
CA PRO A 45 6.49 0.18 -13.11
C PRO A 45 7.29 0.21 -11.79
N GLY A 46 8.28 1.09 -11.67
CA GLY A 46 9.19 1.17 -10.53
C GLY A 46 10.09 -0.05 -10.39
N ASN A 47 10.75 -0.14 -9.23
CA ASN A 47 11.62 -1.26 -8.93
C ASN A 47 10.82 -2.52 -8.53
N ARG A 48 11.47 -3.69 -8.66
CA ARG A 48 10.96 -4.96 -8.12
C ARG A 48 11.11 -4.99 -6.60
N GLU A 49 10.29 -5.80 -5.94
CA GLU A 49 10.30 -5.98 -4.50
C GLU A 49 11.51 -6.82 -4.02
N PRO A 50 12.01 -6.65 -2.76
CA PRO A 50 11.58 -5.68 -1.76
C PRO A 50 11.91 -4.22 -2.12
N ILE A 51 10.94 -3.33 -1.94
CA ILE A 51 11.10 -1.88 -2.20
C ILE A 51 11.23 -1.04 -0.93
N LEU A 52 11.06 -1.67 0.24
CA LEU A 52 11.06 -1.02 1.55
C LEU A 52 11.64 -1.98 2.59
N THR A 53 12.38 -1.43 3.55
CA THR A 53 12.84 -2.14 4.75
C THR A 53 12.78 -1.20 5.96
N GLU A 54 12.64 -1.76 7.15
CA GLU A 54 12.68 -1.07 8.45
C GLU A 54 13.78 -1.70 9.31
N PRO A 55 15.05 -1.27 9.16
CA PRO A 55 16.16 -1.87 9.92
C PRO A 55 16.14 -1.50 11.40
N GLU A 56 15.57 -0.34 11.74
CA GLU A 56 15.35 0.13 13.11
C GLU A 56 13.92 0.66 13.25
N PRO A 57 13.25 0.51 14.41
CA PRO A 57 11.88 0.95 14.59
C PRO A 57 11.67 2.43 14.21
N GLY A 58 10.78 2.69 13.25
CA GLY A 58 10.49 4.03 12.76
C GLY A 58 11.52 4.61 11.78
N SER A 59 12.48 3.81 11.32
CA SER A 59 13.54 4.19 10.39
C SER A 59 13.55 3.29 9.17
N PHE A 60 13.38 3.87 7.98
CA PHE A 60 13.12 3.09 6.77
C PHE A 60 14.14 3.38 5.67
N GLY A 61 14.52 2.31 4.97
CA GLY A 61 15.21 2.36 3.69
C GLY A 61 14.23 2.07 2.55
N ASN A 62 14.14 2.93 1.53
CA ASN A 62 13.22 2.72 0.41
C ASN A 62 13.89 2.84 -0.97
N ALA A 63 13.43 2.01 -1.91
CA ALA A 63 13.82 2.02 -3.31
C ALA A 63 12.61 1.72 -4.20
N VAL A 64 11.59 2.58 -4.19
CA VAL A 64 10.34 2.37 -4.95
C VAL A 64 10.53 2.53 -6.46
N GLY A 65 11.44 3.40 -6.89
CA GLY A 65 11.74 3.62 -8.31
C GLY A 65 10.72 4.50 -9.05
N LEU A 66 10.05 5.44 -8.36
CA LEU A 66 9.06 6.35 -8.95
C LEU A 66 7.86 5.64 -9.64
N ARG A 67 7.42 4.49 -9.10
CA ARG A 67 6.26 3.76 -9.63
C ARG A 67 5.04 4.69 -9.76
N ASN A 68 4.57 4.91 -10.99
CA ASN A 68 3.43 5.78 -11.30
C ASN A 68 2.80 5.39 -12.65
N PRO A 69 1.57 5.83 -12.95
CA PRO A 69 0.80 5.28 -14.04
C PRO A 69 0.97 6.04 -15.35
N GLY A 70 1.83 7.06 -15.35
CA GLY A 70 1.97 7.96 -16.49
C GLY A 70 0.90 9.03 -16.49
N LEU A 71 1.09 10.02 -17.35
CA LEU A 71 0.25 11.20 -17.44
C LEU A 71 -1.16 10.87 -17.92
N ALA A 72 -1.30 10.08 -18.98
CA ALA A 72 -2.60 9.77 -19.59
C ALA A 72 -3.56 9.11 -18.60
N GLU A 73 -3.07 8.10 -17.87
CA GLU A 73 -3.86 7.41 -16.85
C GLU A 73 -4.15 8.32 -15.65
N THR A 74 -3.17 9.11 -15.21
CA THR A 74 -3.37 10.07 -14.13
C THR A 74 -4.47 11.09 -14.45
N VAL A 75 -4.52 11.60 -15.68
CA VAL A 75 -5.58 12.53 -16.11
C VAL A 75 -6.95 11.86 -16.01
N ARG A 76 -7.09 10.60 -16.46
CA ARG A 76 -8.34 9.83 -16.33
C ARG A 76 -8.74 9.68 -14.86
N GLU A 77 -7.82 9.19 -14.02
CA GLU A 77 -8.01 9.02 -12.58
C GLU A 77 -8.46 10.33 -11.88
N LEU A 78 -7.87 11.48 -12.25
CA LEU A 78 -8.21 12.78 -11.68
C LEU A 78 -9.55 13.32 -12.16
N GLN A 79 -9.94 13.03 -13.42
CA GLN A 79 -11.28 13.34 -13.93
C GLN A 79 -12.37 12.60 -13.16
N GLU A 80 -12.14 11.33 -12.84
CA GLU A 80 -13.05 10.51 -12.03
C GLU A 80 -13.11 10.97 -10.57
N LEU A 81 -11.99 11.47 -10.03
CA LEU A 81 -11.93 12.02 -8.68
C LEU A 81 -12.62 13.38 -8.55
N ALA A 82 -12.64 14.18 -9.62
CA ALA A 82 -13.10 15.58 -9.57
C ALA A 82 -14.52 15.77 -9.00
N PRO A 83 -15.54 14.94 -9.33
CA PRO A 83 -16.85 15.01 -8.68
C PRO A 83 -16.78 14.78 -7.16
N ARG A 84 -16.00 13.78 -6.72
CA ARG A 84 -15.85 13.46 -5.29
C ARG A 84 -15.15 14.59 -4.53
N ARG A 85 -14.16 15.24 -5.16
CA ARG A 85 -13.41 16.37 -4.59
C ARG A 85 -14.30 17.58 -4.25
N LYS A 86 -15.45 17.75 -4.90
CA LYS A 86 -16.42 18.82 -4.54
C LYS A 86 -16.97 18.68 -3.12
N SER A 87 -16.96 17.45 -2.57
CA SER A 87 -17.39 17.16 -1.20
C SER A 87 -16.24 17.18 -0.18
N TRP A 88 -15.01 17.44 -0.61
CA TRP A 88 -13.88 17.53 0.31
C TRP A 88 -14.02 18.75 1.22
N PRO A 89 -13.50 18.68 2.46
CA PRO A 89 -13.47 19.84 3.34
C PRO A 89 -12.79 21.03 2.67
N ALA A 90 -13.33 22.24 2.83
CA ALA A 90 -12.83 23.45 2.19
C ALA A 90 -11.37 23.81 2.54
N ARG A 91 -10.80 23.22 3.61
CA ARG A 91 -9.38 23.34 3.98
C ARG A 91 -8.45 22.50 3.08
N CYS A 92 -8.97 21.45 2.47
CA CYS A 92 -8.19 20.44 1.78
C CYS A 92 -7.75 20.95 0.41
N ARG A 93 -6.47 20.79 0.10
CA ARG A 93 -5.84 21.16 -1.18
C ARG A 93 -5.17 19.95 -1.80
N LEU A 94 -5.32 19.78 -3.11
CA LEU A 94 -4.64 18.75 -3.89
C LEU A 94 -3.31 19.29 -4.43
N ASN A 95 -2.21 18.71 -3.95
CA ASN A 95 -0.86 18.93 -4.45
C ASN A 95 -0.48 17.80 -5.42
N ILE A 96 -0.25 18.12 -6.69
CA ILE A 96 0.18 17.12 -7.67
C ILE A 96 1.70 17.19 -7.81
N SER A 97 2.37 16.10 -7.40
CA SER A 97 3.83 15.97 -7.49
C SER A 97 4.23 15.52 -8.90
N LEU A 98 5.23 16.18 -9.48
CA LEU A 98 5.73 15.95 -10.83
C LEU A 98 7.15 15.39 -10.79
N ALA A 99 7.47 14.46 -11.68
CA ALA A 99 8.82 13.99 -11.93
C ALA A 99 9.06 13.85 -13.43
N GLY A 100 10.20 14.33 -13.92
CA GLY A 100 10.60 14.25 -15.32
C GLY A 100 12.11 14.11 -15.47
N GLY A 101 12.55 13.65 -16.64
CA GLY A 101 13.96 13.58 -17.04
C GLY A 101 14.46 14.82 -17.77
N SER A 102 13.57 15.73 -18.19
CA SER A 102 13.93 17.00 -18.85
C SER A 102 12.95 18.12 -18.50
N ALA A 103 13.34 19.38 -18.75
CA ALA A 103 12.49 20.54 -18.53
C ALA A 103 11.20 20.48 -19.37
N GLU A 104 11.27 19.94 -20.59
CA GLU A 104 10.12 19.79 -21.48
C GLU A 104 9.11 18.77 -20.95
N GLU A 105 9.57 17.64 -20.38
CA GLU A 105 8.68 16.67 -19.74
C GLU A 105 7.97 17.28 -18.53
N PHE A 106 8.70 18.02 -17.70
CA PHE A 106 8.14 18.73 -16.56
C PHE A 106 7.10 19.79 -17.00
N ALA A 107 7.41 20.57 -18.04
CA ALA A 107 6.51 21.58 -18.61
C ALA A 107 5.22 20.94 -19.17
N LEU A 108 5.34 19.83 -19.90
CA LEU A 108 4.19 19.05 -20.38
C LEU A 108 3.32 18.56 -19.22
N LEU A 109 3.92 17.94 -18.20
CA LEU A 109 3.19 17.48 -17.01
C LEU A 109 2.44 18.62 -16.32
N ALA A 110 3.09 19.77 -16.17
CA ALA A 110 2.48 20.95 -15.54
C ALA A 110 1.27 21.44 -16.32
N ARG A 111 1.38 21.57 -17.66
CA ARG A 111 0.27 22.02 -18.52
C ARG A 111 -0.95 21.12 -18.38
N GLU A 112 -0.75 19.80 -18.43
CA GLU A 112 -1.86 18.84 -18.44
C GLU A 112 -2.46 18.59 -17.05
N LEU A 113 -1.67 18.74 -15.98
CA LEU A 113 -2.11 18.45 -14.61
C LEU A 113 -2.54 19.69 -13.80
N ALA A 114 -2.08 20.89 -14.15
CA ALA A 114 -2.52 22.14 -13.51
C ALA A 114 -4.05 22.30 -13.43
N PRO A 115 -4.86 21.95 -14.45
CA PRO A 115 -6.33 22.06 -14.36
C PRO A 115 -6.97 21.26 -13.23
N PHE A 116 -6.28 20.23 -12.73
CA PHE A 116 -6.74 19.38 -11.65
C PHE A 116 -6.12 19.73 -10.30
N ALA A 117 -5.07 20.55 -10.25
CA ALA A 117 -4.30 20.82 -9.04
C ALA A 117 -4.75 22.10 -8.31
N ASP A 118 -4.64 22.12 -6.98
CA ASP A 118 -4.61 23.38 -6.22
C ASP A 118 -3.19 23.94 -6.12
N MET A 119 -2.20 23.06 -6.23
CA MET A 119 -0.78 23.37 -6.25
C MET A 119 0.01 22.25 -6.94
N LEU A 120 1.13 22.60 -7.55
CA LEU A 120 2.07 21.66 -8.15
C LEU A 120 3.35 21.58 -7.34
N GLU A 121 3.96 20.41 -7.27
CA GLU A 121 5.26 20.20 -6.63
C GLU A 121 6.26 19.57 -7.62
N LEU A 122 7.41 20.19 -7.83
CA LEU A 122 8.50 19.62 -8.62
C LEU A 122 9.37 18.76 -7.72
N ASN A 123 9.39 17.46 -7.98
CA ASN A 123 10.28 16.54 -7.30
C ASN A 123 11.56 16.31 -8.12
N PHE A 124 12.67 16.91 -7.68
CA PHE A 124 13.98 16.78 -8.35
C PHE A 124 14.70 15.44 -8.13
N SER A 125 14.01 14.39 -7.66
CA SER A 125 14.64 13.11 -7.34
C SER A 125 14.87 12.15 -8.52
N CYS A 126 14.66 12.57 -9.78
CA CYS A 126 14.58 11.64 -10.93
C CYS A 126 15.97 11.21 -11.48
N PRO A 127 16.37 9.94 -11.38
CA PRO A 127 17.73 9.47 -11.70
C PRO A 127 18.15 9.52 -13.18
N HIS A 128 17.26 9.85 -14.12
CA HIS A 128 17.46 9.62 -15.56
C HIS A 128 17.66 10.88 -16.42
N ALA A 129 18.01 12.01 -15.83
CA ALA A 129 18.41 13.16 -16.65
C ALA A 129 19.75 12.88 -17.34
N ARG A 130 19.80 13.14 -18.64
CA ARG A 130 20.89 12.82 -19.57
C ARG A 130 22.28 12.97 -18.93
N GLY A 131 22.95 11.84 -18.69
CA GLY A 131 24.37 11.78 -18.35
C GLY A 131 24.75 12.01 -16.88
N SER A 132 23.82 12.34 -15.97
CA SER A 132 24.13 12.42 -14.54
C SER A 132 22.89 12.19 -13.66
N TYR A 133 23.08 11.38 -12.62
CA TYR A 133 22.06 10.99 -11.64
C TYR A 133 21.20 12.17 -11.19
N GLY A 134 19.88 12.03 -11.10
CA GLY A 134 18.91 13.04 -10.63
C GLY A 134 19.24 13.86 -9.38
N ALA A 135 20.06 13.33 -8.48
CA ALA A 135 20.64 14.11 -7.40
C ALA A 135 21.44 15.34 -7.91
N ALA A 136 21.96 15.27 -9.13
CA ALA A 136 22.65 16.34 -9.85
C ALA A 136 21.71 17.50 -10.22
N ILE A 137 20.46 17.24 -10.66
CA ILE A 137 19.50 18.34 -10.92
C ILE A 137 19.18 19.04 -9.60
N GLY A 138 18.74 18.30 -8.59
CA GLY A 138 18.33 18.87 -7.30
C GLY A 138 19.46 19.53 -6.49
N SER A 139 20.71 19.39 -6.94
CA SER A 139 21.90 19.97 -6.30
C SER A 139 22.60 21.03 -7.17
N ASP A 140 22.12 21.28 -8.40
CA ASP A 140 22.61 22.35 -9.27
C ASP A 140 21.62 23.53 -9.28
N PRO A 141 21.97 24.69 -8.69
CA PRO A 141 21.11 25.86 -8.68
C PRO A 141 20.67 26.33 -10.07
N ALA A 142 21.51 26.20 -11.09
CA ALA A 142 21.18 26.66 -12.44
C ALA A 142 20.07 25.79 -13.06
N LEU A 143 20.21 24.46 -12.95
CA LEU A 143 19.21 23.51 -13.43
C LEU A 143 17.90 23.64 -12.64
N VAL A 144 17.96 23.79 -11.31
CA VAL A 144 16.77 24.00 -10.48
C VAL A 144 16.01 25.25 -10.93
N ARG A 145 16.71 26.36 -11.16
CA ARG A 145 16.07 27.59 -11.64
C ARG A 145 15.44 27.40 -13.02
N GLU A 146 16.16 26.78 -13.95
CA GLU A 146 15.70 26.51 -15.31
C GLU A 146 14.44 25.65 -15.34
N TYR A 147 14.47 24.50 -14.65
CA TYR A 147 13.35 23.55 -14.63
C TYR A 147 12.14 24.14 -13.92
N THR A 148 12.37 24.88 -12.84
CA THR A 148 11.29 25.59 -12.13
C THR A 148 10.63 26.63 -13.04
N ALA A 149 11.43 27.42 -13.77
CA ALA A 149 10.90 28.43 -14.70
C ALA A 149 10.08 27.79 -15.83
N ALA A 150 10.55 26.66 -16.39
CA ALA A 150 9.83 25.92 -17.42
C ALA A 150 8.46 25.43 -16.92
N VAL A 151 8.38 24.90 -15.69
CA VAL A 151 7.10 24.48 -15.10
C VAL A 151 6.19 25.66 -14.80
N CYS A 152 6.72 26.73 -14.19
CA CYS A 152 5.94 27.92 -13.87
C CYS A 152 5.31 28.56 -15.11
N ALA A 153 5.99 28.51 -16.27
CA ALA A 153 5.47 29.03 -17.52
C ALA A 153 4.20 28.28 -18.00
N GLU A 154 4.09 26.98 -17.70
CA GLU A 154 2.97 26.12 -18.13
C GLU A 154 1.92 25.90 -17.03
N ALA A 155 2.21 26.24 -15.77
CA ALA A 155 1.31 26.00 -14.63
C ALA A 155 0.11 26.98 -14.54
N GLY A 156 0.05 28.00 -15.39
CA GLY A 156 -0.99 29.03 -15.36
C GLY A 156 -0.99 29.80 -14.03
N SER A 157 -2.14 29.83 -13.34
CA SER A 157 -2.27 30.47 -12.02
C SER A 157 -1.99 29.53 -10.83
N VAL A 158 -1.75 28.24 -11.10
CA VAL A 158 -1.52 27.23 -10.05
C VAL A 158 -0.13 27.45 -9.44
N PRO A 159 -0.01 27.61 -8.12
CA PRO A 159 1.26 27.87 -7.48
C PRO A 159 2.17 26.63 -7.54
N VAL A 160 3.41 26.87 -7.93
CA VAL A 160 4.45 25.84 -8.07
C VAL A 160 5.36 25.82 -6.85
N TYR A 161 5.62 24.63 -6.31
CA TYR A 161 6.52 24.39 -5.19
C TYR A 161 7.69 23.51 -5.64
N ALA A 162 8.88 23.74 -5.10
CA ALA A 162 10.05 22.90 -5.36
C ALA A 162 10.36 21.98 -4.17
N LYS A 163 10.42 20.67 -4.39
CA LYS A 163 10.78 19.69 -3.36
C LYS A 163 12.26 19.35 -3.40
N LEU A 164 12.96 19.68 -2.32
CA LEU A 164 14.42 19.67 -2.27
C LEU A 164 14.99 18.42 -1.61
N THR A 165 16.14 18.00 -2.12
CA THR A 165 16.94 16.94 -1.51
C THR A 165 17.69 17.47 -0.27
N PRO A 166 17.79 16.69 0.81
CA PRO A 166 18.64 17.05 1.95
C PRO A 166 20.14 16.88 1.67
N ASP A 167 20.51 16.21 0.58
CA ASP A 167 21.91 15.88 0.26
C ASP A 167 22.64 17.00 -0.51
N ALA A 168 21.93 18.09 -0.84
CA ALA A 168 22.54 19.25 -1.46
C ALA A 168 23.54 19.90 -0.47
N PRO A 169 24.74 20.32 -0.91
CA PRO A 169 25.73 20.96 -0.04
C PRO A 169 25.24 22.26 0.62
N ASP A 170 24.37 23.00 -0.07
CA ASP A 170 23.73 24.22 0.44
C ASP A 170 22.24 24.23 0.03
N PRO A 171 21.35 23.64 0.86
CA PRO A 171 19.91 23.61 0.62
C PRO A 171 19.31 25.02 0.49
N GLY A 172 19.86 26.02 1.20
CA GLY A 172 19.40 27.40 1.14
C GLY A 172 19.65 28.05 -0.23
N ARG A 173 20.83 27.81 -0.83
CA ARG A 173 21.16 28.25 -2.19
C ARG A 173 20.24 27.61 -3.24
N ILE A 174 19.97 26.31 -3.11
CA ILE A 174 19.05 25.60 -4.00
C ILE A 174 17.63 26.15 -3.89
N ALA A 175 17.16 26.39 -2.66
CA ALA A 175 15.85 26.97 -2.43
C ALA A 175 15.71 28.37 -3.03
N ARG A 176 16.76 29.21 -2.91
CA ARG A 176 16.78 30.54 -3.55
C ARG A 176 16.66 30.42 -5.07
N ALA A 177 17.40 29.50 -5.68
CA ALA A 177 17.37 29.29 -7.13
C ALA A 177 15.99 28.83 -7.62
N ALA A 178 15.29 27.98 -6.86
CA ALA A 178 13.91 27.62 -7.16
C ALA A 178 12.98 28.84 -7.12
N VAL A 179 13.07 29.69 -6.10
CA VAL A 179 12.26 30.92 -5.99
C VAL A 179 12.59 31.91 -7.12
N GLU A 180 13.87 32.06 -7.48
CA GLU A 180 14.29 32.86 -8.65
C GLU A 180 13.73 32.30 -9.97
N GLY A 181 13.50 30.99 -10.05
CA GLY A 181 12.81 30.32 -11.15
C GLY A 181 11.28 30.46 -11.11
N GLY A 182 10.73 31.18 -10.12
CA GLY A 182 9.30 31.43 -9.99
C GLY A 182 8.56 30.50 -9.04
N ALA A 183 9.22 29.56 -8.36
CA ALA A 183 8.56 28.76 -7.32
C ALA A 183 7.97 29.68 -6.25
N ARG A 184 6.69 29.45 -5.95
CA ARG A 184 5.97 30.19 -4.91
C ARG A 184 6.19 29.63 -3.51
N GLY A 185 6.74 28.43 -3.39
CA GLY A 185 7.09 27.84 -2.11
C GLY A 185 8.04 26.67 -2.23
N ILE A 186 8.47 26.15 -1.09
CA ILE A 186 9.45 25.07 -0.98
C ILE A 186 8.87 23.91 -0.18
N VAL A 187 9.27 22.70 -0.53
CA VAL A 187 9.00 21.48 0.23
C VAL A 187 10.34 20.86 0.62
N ALA A 188 10.55 20.61 1.91
CA ALA A 188 11.82 20.10 2.43
C ALA A 188 11.56 19.13 3.59
N ILE A 189 12.11 17.91 3.63
CA ILE A 189 13.12 17.32 2.74
C ILE A 189 12.63 16.05 2.05
N ASN A 190 13.29 15.68 0.97
CA ASN A 190 13.22 14.32 0.42
C ASN A 190 13.95 13.31 1.32
N THR A 191 13.92 12.02 0.96
CA THR A 191 14.74 10.98 1.61
C THR A 191 16.23 11.25 1.40
N ALA A 192 17.09 10.83 2.33
CA ALA A 192 18.52 11.17 2.37
C ALA A 192 19.45 9.97 2.15
N ASP A 193 20.72 10.23 1.85
CA ASP A 193 21.86 9.30 2.00
C ASP A 193 21.58 7.83 1.62
N PRO A 194 21.44 7.54 0.31
CA PRO A 194 21.08 6.21 -0.15
C PRO A 194 22.19 5.18 0.10
N GLN A 195 21.87 4.16 0.90
CA GLN A 195 22.81 3.09 1.28
C GLN A 195 22.22 1.69 1.05
N ALA A 196 23.07 0.68 1.01
CA ALA A 196 22.64 -0.71 0.95
C ALA A 196 22.18 -1.18 2.34
N TYR A 197 21.10 -1.95 2.39
CA TYR A 197 20.58 -2.55 3.62
C TYR A 197 20.70 -4.05 3.51
N ARG A 198 21.43 -4.68 4.42
CA ARG A 198 21.70 -6.12 4.37
C ARG A 198 20.86 -6.87 5.37
N GLU A 199 20.32 -8.01 4.94
CA GLU A 199 19.64 -8.94 5.83
C GLU A 199 20.70 -9.72 6.63
N PRO A 200 20.60 -9.80 7.97
CA PRO A 200 21.67 -10.32 8.82
C PRO A 200 22.08 -11.78 8.59
N HIS A 201 21.15 -12.66 8.20
CA HIS A 201 21.42 -14.10 8.09
C HIS A 201 21.98 -14.48 6.72
N SER A 202 21.41 -13.96 5.65
CA SER A 202 21.84 -14.17 4.26
C SER A 202 23.04 -13.30 3.87
N GLY A 203 23.23 -12.15 4.53
CA GLY A 203 24.17 -11.11 4.12
C GLY A 203 23.80 -10.38 2.82
N ALA A 204 22.69 -10.77 2.18
CA ALA A 204 22.24 -10.21 0.91
C ALA A 204 21.61 -8.83 1.09
N SER A 205 21.62 -8.02 0.03
CA SER A 205 20.90 -6.75 0.03
C SER A 205 19.39 -7.01 0.03
N ILE A 206 18.66 -6.33 0.92
CA ILE A 206 17.21 -6.44 1.03
C ILE A 206 16.53 -5.76 -0.16
N LEU A 207 16.93 -4.52 -0.48
CA LEU A 207 16.26 -3.76 -1.54
C LEU A 207 16.69 -4.24 -2.92
N SER A 208 15.74 -4.34 -3.83
CA SER A 208 15.94 -4.78 -5.22
C SER A 208 15.90 -3.58 -6.17
N ASN A 209 17.05 -3.13 -6.68
CA ASN A 209 17.11 -2.09 -7.69
C ASN A 209 18.44 -2.08 -8.47
N PRO A 210 18.52 -1.42 -9.64
CA PRO A 210 19.74 -1.36 -10.45
C PRO A 210 20.95 -0.68 -9.78
N LEU A 211 20.75 0.03 -8.66
CA LEU A 211 21.80 0.73 -7.92
C LEU A 211 22.44 -0.15 -6.83
N GLY A 212 22.44 -1.47 -7.02
CA GLY A 212 23.03 -2.42 -6.08
C GLY A 212 22.27 -2.54 -4.75
N GLY A 213 20.96 -2.31 -4.78
CA GLY A 213 20.10 -2.40 -3.59
C GLY A 213 20.25 -1.24 -2.61
N ARG A 214 20.76 -0.10 -3.07
CA ARG A 214 20.80 1.13 -2.26
C ARG A 214 19.43 1.80 -2.23
N GLY A 215 19.03 2.34 -1.08
CA GLY A 215 17.76 3.05 -0.91
C GLY A 215 17.87 4.23 0.05
N GLY A 216 17.03 5.24 -0.17
CA GLY A 216 17.01 6.47 0.63
C GLY A 216 16.55 6.21 2.06
N LYS A 217 17.15 6.94 3.01
CA LYS A 217 16.78 6.95 4.43
C LYS A 217 15.58 7.85 4.67
N SER A 218 14.68 7.39 5.53
CA SER A 218 13.53 8.16 6.01
C SER A 218 13.18 7.79 7.45
N GLY A 219 12.13 8.43 8.00
CA GLY A 219 11.74 8.22 9.38
C GLY A 219 12.70 8.88 10.37
N ARG A 220 12.93 8.25 11.53
CA ARG A 220 13.71 8.84 12.63
C ARG A 220 15.12 9.24 12.21
N TRP A 221 15.77 8.47 11.33
CA TRP A 221 17.13 8.75 10.85
C TRP A 221 17.31 10.14 10.24
N ILE A 222 16.28 10.71 9.60
CA ILE A 222 16.41 12.01 8.91
C ILE A 222 15.78 13.16 9.70
N ARG A 223 15.31 12.94 10.94
CA ARG A 223 14.63 13.96 11.74
C ARG A 223 15.48 15.21 11.95
N GLU A 224 16.71 15.03 12.44
CA GLU A 224 17.59 16.17 12.70
C GLU A 224 18.04 16.83 11.40
N ARG A 225 18.34 16.05 10.35
CA ARG A 225 18.67 16.60 9.03
C ARG A 225 17.53 17.43 8.44
N ALA A 226 16.28 17.01 8.62
CA ALA A 226 15.11 17.78 8.20
C ALA A 226 15.03 19.13 8.90
N ARG A 227 15.27 19.16 10.22
CA ARG A 227 15.28 20.38 11.04
C ARG A 227 16.37 21.35 10.57
N GLU A 228 17.59 20.85 10.36
CA GLU A 228 18.70 21.63 9.82
C GLU A 228 18.36 22.26 8.46
N CYS A 229 17.93 21.46 7.49
CA CYS A 229 17.57 21.94 6.16
C CYS A 229 16.45 22.98 6.20
N VAL A 230 15.40 22.76 7.00
CA VAL A 230 14.30 23.73 7.15
C VAL A 230 14.81 25.06 7.70
N ALA A 231 15.68 25.02 8.72
CA ALA A 231 16.26 26.24 9.30
C ALA A 231 17.16 26.99 8.31
N GLU A 232 17.99 26.27 7.54
CA GLU A 232 18.87 26.84 6.51
C GLU A 232 18.07 27.48 5.38
N ILE A 233 17.04 26.78 4.87
CA ILE A 233 16.16 27.29 3.82
C ILE A 233 15.41 28.53 4.31
N ARG A 234 14.85 28.49 5.54
CA ARG A 234 14.15 29.64 6.12
C ARG A 234 15.08 30.85 6.26
N ARG A 235 16.33 30.65 6.70
CA ARG A 235 17.33 31.72 6.80
C ARG A 235 17.65 32.32 5.43
N ALA A 236 17.72 31.50 4.38
CA ALA A 236 18.01 31.96 3.03
C ALA A 236 16.85 32.75 2.41
N LEU A 237 15.61 32.31 2.62
CA LEU A 237 14.43 32.86 1.93
C LEU A 237 13.70 33.96 2.69
N GLY A 238 13.91 34.09 4.01
CA GLY A 238 13.11 34.97 4.87
C GLY A 238 11.71 34.39 5.14
N PRO A 239 10.84 35.04 5.93
CA PRO A 239 9.60 34.47 6.46
C PRO A 239 8.45 34.35 5.45
N GLU A 240 8.48 35.12 4.35
CA GLU A 240 7.34 35.26 3.44
C GLU A 240 7.12 34.06 2.52
N VAL A 241 8.17 33.29 2.22
CA VAL A 241 8.05 32.13 1.33
C VAL A 241 7.45 30.94 2.10
N PRO A 242 6.31 30.37 1.67
CA PRO A 242 5.77 29.13 2.23
C PRO A 242 6.79 27.98 2.19
N LEU A 243 6.88 27.24 3.29
CA LEU A 243 7.80 26.12 3.45
C LEU A 243 7.08 24.93 4.10
N ILE A 244 6.89 23.86 3.34
CA ILE A 244 6.36 22.60 3.87
C ILE A 244 7.54 21.78 4.39
N GLY A 245 7.67 21.69 5.71
CA GLY A 245 8.74 20.95 6.40
C GLY A 245 8.34 19.49 6.66
N MET A 246 9.22 18.52 6.43
CA MET A 246 8.95 17.10 6.65
C MET A 246 10.23 16.30 6.87
N GLY A 247 10.10 15.17 7.57
CA GLY A 247 11.18 14.23 7.84
C GLY A 247 11.20 13.83 9.31
N GLY A 248 10.98 12.54 9.59
CA GLY A 248 11.02 12.00 10.95
C GLY A 248 9.94 12.52 11.91
N VAL A 249 8.82 13.03 11.42
CA VAL A 249 7.69 13.49 12.24
C VAL A 249 6.94 12.29 12.82
N GLU A 250 6.93 12.15 14.14
CA GLU A 250 6.18 11.09 14.83
C GLU A 250 5.24 11.61 15.93
N THR A 251 5.42 12.85 16.36
CA THR A 251 4.72 13.45 17.51
C THR A 251 4.31 14.90 17.21
N HIS A 252 3.42 15.47 18.04
CA HIS A 252 3.07 16.89 17.94
C HIS A 252 4.27 17.79 18.24
N GLU A 253 5.18 17.35 19.11
CA GLU A 253 6.43 18.04 19.43
C GLU A 253 7.34 18.15 18.19
N ASP A 254 7.40 17.11 17.36
CA ASP A 254 8.14 17.16 16.08
C ASP A 254 7.53 18.17 15.11
N VAL A 255 6.19 18.22 15.05
CA VAL A 255 5.45 19.22 14.25
C VAL A 255 5.80 20.63 14.74
N CYS A 256 5.71 20.87 16.04
CA CYS A 256 6.06 22.15 16.65
C CYS A 256 7.52 22.54 16.41
N ALA A 257 8.45 21.58 16.47
CA ALA A 257 9.86 21.83 16.18
C ALA A 257 10.05 22.36 14.76
N LEU A 258 9.47 21.72 13.74
CA LEU A 258 9.56 22.20 12.35
C LEU A 258 8.89 23.57 12.16
N MET A 259 7.73 23.80 12.78
CA MET A 259 7.06 25.09 12.74
C MET A 259 7.90 26.21 13.39
N SER A 260 8.58 25.91 14.50
CA SER A 260 9.48 26.87 15.18
C SER A 260 10.71 27.24 14.36
N LEU A 261 11.16 26.34 13.48
CA LEU A 261 12.25 26.57 12.52
C LEU A 261 11.76 27.30 11.25
N GLY A 262 10.45 27.60 11.20
CA GLY A 262 9.83 28.38 10.16
C GLY A 262 9.14 27.56 9.08
N ALA A 263 8.80 26.29 9.29
CA ALA A 263 7.82 25.64 8.42
C ALA A 263 6.46 26.36 8.53
N THR A 264 5.69 26.39 7.43
CA THR A 264 4.31 26.90 7.39
C THR A 264 3.27 25.78 7.39
N ALA A 265 3.69 24.57 7.02
CA ALA A 265 2.93 23.32 7.10
C ALA A 265 3.91 22.15 7.33
N VAL A 266 3.42 21.03 7.85
CA VAL A 266 4.26 19.87 8.17
C VAL A 266 3.80 18.61 7.43
N GLY A 267 4.71 17.97 6.70
CA GLY A 267 4.47 16.71 6.00
C GLY A 267 4.66 15.48 6.89
N VAL A 268 3.72 14.54 6.80
CA VAL A 268 3.68 13.29 7.58
C VAL A 268 3.76 12.09 6.63
N GLY A 269 4.69 11.17 6.91
CA GLY A 269 4.98 10.02 6.04
C GLY A 269 5.24 8.73 6.81
N SER A 270 6.51 8.42 7.10
CA SER A 270 6.94 7.11 7.63
C SER A 270 6.23 6.66 8.92
N VAL A 271 5.78 7.59 9.76
CA VAL A 271 5.02 7.28 10.99
C VAL A 271 3.75 6.47 10.70
N LEU A 272 3.13 6.62 9.53
CA LEU A 272 1.93 5.89 9.15
C LEU A 272 2.11 4.37 9.17
N ALA A 273 3.34 3.88 8.94
CA ALA A 273 3.65 2.46 9.03
C ALA A 273 3.50 1.91 10.45
N ARG A 274 3.53 2.76 11.49
CA ARG A 274 3.49 2.36 12.90
C ARG A 274 2.09 2.32 13.49
N TYR A 275 1.07 2.70 12.72
CA TYR A 275 -0.31 2.76 13.17
C TYR A 275 -1.21 2.03 12.17
N HIS A 276 -2.29 1.42 12.66
CA HIS A 276 -3.30 0.89 11.77
C HIS A 276 -3.98 2.05 11.03
N GLN A 277 -4.43 1.80 9.80
CA GLN A 277 -5.08 2.85 9.01
C GLN A 277 -6.32 3.44 9.71
N ARG A 278 -7.09 2.62 10.44
CA ARG A 278 -8.25 3.10 11.23
C ARG A 278 -7.88 4.12 12.31
N ASP A 279 -6.63 4.12 12.75
CA ASP A 279 -6.12 5.03 13.78
C ASP A 279 -5.50 6.28 13.17
N TRP A 280 -5.31 6.33 11.84
CA TRP A 280 -4.77 7.51 11.17
C TRP A 280 -5.59 8.79 11.41
N PRO A 281 -6.95 8.79 11.40
CA PRO A 281 -7.73 9.97 11.75
C PRO A 281 -7.31 10.60 13.08
N GLU A 282 -7.19 9.79 14.12
CA GLU A 282 -6.82 10.24 15.46
C GLU A 282 -5.33 10.60 15.55
N LEU A 283 -4.46 9.83 14.88
CA LEU A 283 -3.04 10.18 14.73
C LEU A 283 -2.87 11.58 14.12
N PHE A 284 -3.54 11.89 13.01
CA PHE A 284 -3.44 13.21 12.38
C PHE A 284 -4.01 14.33 13.27
N ARG A 285 -5.09 14.06 14.02
CA ARG A 285 -5.62 15.02 15.01
C ARG A 285 -4.62 15.29 16.12
N SER A 286 -3.97 14.24 16.64
CA SER A 286 -2.92 14.34 17.66
C SER A 286 -1.72 15.13 17.14
N LEU A 287 -1.18 14.77 15.97
CA LEU A 287 -0.05 15.47 15.33
C LEU A 287 -0.36 16.95 15.07
N ALA A 288 -1.59 17.28 14.67
CA ALA A 288 -2.01 18.65 14.40
C ALA A 288 -2.19 19.50 15.66
N GLY A 289 -2.20 18.88 16.85
CA GLY A 289 -2.46 19.55 18.13
C GLY A 289 -3.93 19.88 18.35
N VAL A 290 -4.85 19.08 17.80
CA VAL A 290 -6.28 19.27 18.01
C VAL A 290 -6.62 19.04 19.49
N PRO A 291 -7.33 19.96 20.17
CA PRO A 291 -7.65 19.80 21.59
C PRO A 291 -8.36 18.48 21.89
N GLY A 292 -7.86 17.75 22.89
CA GLY A 292 -8.40 16.46 23.32
C GLY A 292 -8.04 15.28 22.42
N ALA A 293 -7.23 15.47 21.37
CA ALA A 293 -6.72 14.37 20.58
C ALA A 293 -5.52 13.70 21.27
N GLU A 294 -5.51 12.38 21.26
CA GLU A 294 -4.46 11.56 21.87
C GLU A 294 -3.72 10.75 20.81
N LEU A 295 -2.44 10.48 21.04
CA LEU A 295 -1.70 9.60 20.15
C LEU A 295 -2.27 8.18 20.31
N PRO A 296 -2.79 7.55 19.24
CA PRO A 296 -3.40 6.24 19.35
C PRO A 296 -2.38 5.19 19.82
N PRO A 297 -2.82 4.02 20.32
CA PRO A 297 -1.91 2.91 20.55
C PRO A 297 -1.31 2.50 19.21
N GLY A 298 0.02 2.66 19.06
CA GLY A 298 0.74 2.16 17.89
C GLY A 298 0.58 0.65 17.74
N LYS A 299 0.77 0.12 16.53
CA LYS A 299 0.73 -1.32 16.30
C LYS A 299 1.92 -1.98 16.98
N GLU A 300 1.73 -3.18 17.55
CA GLU A 300 2.86 -4.03 17.91
C GLU A 300 3.67 -4.28 16.65
N ALA A 301 4.98 -4.03 16.71
CA ALA A 301 5.83 -4.10 15.54
C ALA A 301 5.92 -5.55 15.06
N ALA A 302 5.17 -5.91 14.02
CA ALA A 302 5.49 -7.11 13.23
C ALA A 302 6.87 -6.99 12.55
N GLY A 303 7.47 -5.79 12.57
CA GLY A 303 8.75 -5.48 11.94
C GLY A 303 8.72 -5.70 10.42
N MET A 304 9.80 -5.30 9.76
CA MET A 304 10.09 -5.73 8.38
C MET A 304 11.30 -6.68 8.34
N ALA A 305 11.67 -7.24 9.49
CA ALA A 305 12.77 -8.18 9.61
C ALA A 305 12.37 -9.54 9.03
N PHE A 306 13.31 -10.16 8.32
CA PHE A 306 13.15 -11.51 7.81
C PHE A 306 13.64 -12.53 8.82
N THR A 307 12.87 -13.60 8.97
CA THR A 307 13.22 -14.80 9.73
C THR A 307 13.52 -15.92 8.73
N PRO A 308 14.68 -16.59 8.82
CA PRO A 308 14.99 -17.72 7.96
C PRO A 308 14.21 -18.97 8.37
N PHE A 309 13.70 -19.70 7.38
CA PHE A 309 13.05 -20.99 7.53
C PHE A 309 13.68 -22.00 6.57
N THR A 310 13.93 -23.22 7.06
CA THR A 310 14.37 -24.33 6.22
C THR A 310 13.18 -24.97 5.53
N VAL A 311 13.29 -25.28 4.24
CA VAL A 311 12.28 -26.05 3.52
C VAL A 311 12.35 -27.51 3.99
N ALA A 312 11.29 -27.99 4.62
CA ALA A 312 11.18 -29.37 5.06
C ALA A 312 10.91 -30.31 3.86
N HIS A 313 9.95 -29.93 3.02
CA HIS A 313 9.67 -30.61 1.76
C HIS A 313 8.85 -29.73 0.82
N ARG A 314 8.89 -30.05 -0.47
CA ARG A 314 8.12 -29.40 -1.53
C ARG A 314 7.45 -30.46 -2.40
N LYS A 315 6.16 -30.27 -2.68
CA LYS A 315 5.31 -31.22 -3.40
C LYS A 315 4.59 -30.53 -4.55
N ASP A 316 4.71 -31.06 -5.77
CA ASP A 316 3.86 -30.63 -6.87
C ASP A 316 2.43 -31.15 -6.67
N LEU A 317 1.47 -30.24 -6.78
CA LEU A 317 0.06 -30.58 -6.85
C LEU A 317 -0.38 -30.64 -8.32
N ASP A 318 0.12 -29.73 -9.15
CA ASP A 318 0.03 -29.75 -10.61
C ASP A 318 1.19 -28.94 -11.25
N ASP A 319 1.20 -28.79 -12.57
CA ASP A 319 2.24 -28.04 -13.31
C ASP A 319 2.37 -26.57 -12.85
N ALA A 320 1.25 -25.96 -12.45
CA ALA A 320 1.14 -24.55 -12.07
C ALA A 320 1.10 -24.32 -10.56
N LEU A 321 0.97 -25.35 -9.73
CA LEU A 321 0.78 -25.26 -8.28
C LEU A 321 1.64 -26.26 -7.53
N CYS A 322 2.35 -25.76 -6.51
CA CYS A 322 3.04 -26.60 -5.54
C CYS A 322 2.72 -26.20 -4.12
N GLU A 323 2.93 -27.14 -3.21
CA GLU A 323 2.95 -26.95 -1.77
C GLU A 323 4.40 -26.89 -1.29
N ILE A 324 4.70 -25.92 -0.43
CA ILE A 324 5.97 -25.79 0.27
C ILE A 324 5.69 -25.86 1.76
N THR A 325 6.36 -26.79 2.43
CA THR A 325 6.32 -26.94 3.88
C THR A 325 7.64 -26.47 4.46
N LEU A 326 7.57 -25.54 5.40
CA LEU A 326 8.72 -24.99 6.12
C LEU A 326 8.84 -25.65 7.50
N GLU A 327 10.06 -25.82 7.99
CA GLU A 327 10.31 -26.30 9.35
C GLU A 327 9.85 -25.27 10.38
N GLY A 328 9.09 -25.71 11.38
CA GLY A 328 8.54 -24.87 12.44
C GLY A 328 7.10 -24.44 12.18
N SER A 329 6.66 -23.45 12.94
CA SER A 329 5.28 -22.98 12.94
C SER A 329 5.19 -21.46 13.03
N LEU A 330 4.03 -20.92 12.65
CA LEU A 330 3.73 -19.50 12.74
C LEU A 330 2.30 -19.32 13.24
N SER A 331 2.12 -18.49 14.28
CA SER A 331 0.78 -18.05 14.65
C SER A 331 0.29 -17.02 13.64
N TYR A 332 -0.85 -17.28 13.02
CA TYR A 332 -1.51 -16.36 12.11
C TYR A 332 -3.03 -16.48 12.24
N ARG A 333 -3.73 -15.52 11.64
CA ARG A 333 -5.18 -15.49 11.49
C ARG A 333 -5.54 -15.49 10.02
N ALA A 334 -6.68 -16.08 9.67
CA ALA A 334 -7.20 -16.06 8.31
C ALA A 334 -7.35 -14.62 7.83
N GLY A 335 -6.90 -14.36 6.60
CA GLY A 335 -6.82 -13.01 6.03
C GLY A 335 -5.53 -12.26 6.30
N GLN A 336 -4.59 -12.85 7.04
CA GLN A 336 -3.21 -12.37 7.12
C GLN A 336 -2.32 -12.96 6.02
N VAL A 337 -1.29 -12.22 5.65
CA VAL A 337 -0.31 -12.63 4.64
C VAL A 337 1.12 -12.56 5.18
N CYS A 338 1.98 -13.44 4.71
CA CYS A 338 3.42 -13.40 4.97
C CYS A 338 4.16 -13.07 3.67
N PHE A 339 5.21 -12.27 3.74
CA PHE A 339 6.10 -12.07 2.60
C PHE A 339 7.16 -13.16 2.63
N LEU A 340 7.21 -13.96 1.58
CA LEU A 340 8.30 -14.89 1.33
C LEU A 340 9.34 -14.17 0.47
N TRP A 341 10.60 -14.26 0.86
CA TRP A 341 11.74 -13.63 0.21
C TRP A 341 12.80 -14.68 -0.13
N LEU A 342 13.34 -14.54 -1.34
CA LEU A 342 14.49 -15.29 -1.82
C LEU A 342 15.58 -14.28 -2.18
N PRO A 343 16.74 -14.32 -1.49
CA PRO A 343 17.84 -13.41 -1.76
C PRO A 343 18.20 -13.33 -3.25
N GLY A 344 18.28 -12.10 -3.79
CA GLY A 344 18.59 -11.84 -5.20
C GLY A 344 17.44 -12.07 -6.19
N VAL A 345 16.32 -12.68 -5.77
CA VAL A 345 15.14 -12.90 -6.63
C VAL A 345 14.05 -11.87 -6.34
N GLY A 346 13.75 -11.63 -5.06
CA GLY A 346 12.73 -10.67 -4.63
C GLY A 346 11.83 -11.23 -3.53
N GLU A 347 10.68 -10.58 -3.29
CA GLU A 347 9.65 -11.05 -2.35
C GLU A 347 8.25 -10.98 -2.93
N LYS A 348 7.33 -11.82 -2.43
CA LYS A 348 5.88 -11.70 -2.69
C LYS A 348 5.06 -12.10 -1.45
N PRO A 349 3.85 -11.53 -1.27
CA PRO A 349 2.94 -11.94 -0.22
C PRO A 349 2.28 -13.30 -0.54
N PHE A 350 2.14 -14.14 0.47
CA PHE A 350 1.39 -15.41 0.42
C PHE A 350 0.56 -15.57 1.69
N SER A 351 -0.68 -16.00 1.52
CA SER A 351 -1.54 -16.44 2.62
C SER A 351 -1.03 -17.81 3.13
N PRO A 352 -0.76 -17.98 4.44
CA PRO A 352 -0.41 -19.30 4.98
C PRO A 352 -1.58 -20.27 4.83
N ALA A 353 -1.29 -21.48 4.35
CA ALA A 353 -2.26 -22.56 4.21
C ALA A 353 -2.40 -23.38 5.50
N ASP A 354 -1.33 -23.45 6.30
CA ASP A 354 -1.33 -24.08 7.61
C ASP A 354 -0.30 -23.45 8.55
N ALA A 355 -0.53 -23.57 9.86
CA ALA A 355 0.30 -22.99 10.91
C ALA A 355 1.38 -23.95 11.40
N ASP A 356 1.06 -25.25 11.49
CA ASP A 356 1.94 -26.28 12.05
C ASP A 356 1.69 -27.66 11.39
N PRO A 357 2.60 -28.13 10.51
CA PRO A 357 3.79 -27.41 10.05
C PRO A 357 3.39 -26.20 9.19
N LEU A 358 4.25 -25.18 9.14
CA LEU A 358 3.99 -23.98 8.33
C LEU A 358 3.97 -24.33 6.84
N ARG A 359 2.81 -24.12 6.18
CA ARG A 359 2.62 -24.49 4.76
C ARG A 359 2.15 -23.33 3.91
N PHE A 360 2.64 -23.29 2.66
CA PHE A 360 2.23 -22.34 1.64
C PHE A 360 1.87 -23.05 0.34
N LEU A 361 0.83 -22.55 -0.32
CA LEU A 361 0.45 -22.95 -1.67
C LEU A 361 0.95 -21.90 -2.67
N VAL A 362 1.76 -22.33 -3.63
CA VAL A 362 2.47 -21.43 -4.55
C VAL A 362 2.04 -21.69 -5.98
N HIS A 363 1.28 -20.74 -6.53
CA HIS A 363 0.95 -20.71 -7.95
C HIS A 363 2.09 -20.06 -8.77
N ARG A 364 2.64 -20.79 -9.73
CA ARG A 364 3.77 -20.39 -10.58
C ARG A 364 3.35 -19.44 -11.70
N ARG A 365 3.18 -18.16 -11.38
CA ARG A 365 2.76 -17.14 -12.34
C ARG A 365 3.94 -16.33 -12.87
N GLY A 366 4.66 -15.67 -11.98
CA GLY A 366 5.78 -14.77 -12.31
C GLY A 366 7.16 -15.30 -11.87
N PRO A 367 8.25 -14.57 -12.18
CA PRO A 367 9.63 -14.97 -11.91
C PRO A 367 9.87 -15.40 -10.47
N PHE A 368 9.36 -14.64 -9.50
CA PHE A 368 9.52 -14.96 -8.09
C PHE A 368 8.81 -16.28 -7.72
N SER A 369 7.53 -16.44 -8.05
CA SER A 369 6.77 -17.65 -7.72
C SER A 369 7.29 -18.91 -8.44
N ARG A 370 7.91 -18.75 -9.61
CA ARG A 370 8.55 -19.85 -10.35
C ARG A 370 9.83 -20.29 -9.64
N ALA A 371 10.68 -19.34 -9.23
CA ALA A 371 11.87 -19.63 -8.43
C ALA A 371 11.51 -20.24 -7.07
N LEU A 372 10.50 -19.71 -6.39
CA LEU A 372 10.00 -20.28 -5.14
C LEU A 372 9.47 -21.70 -5.34
N GLY A 373 8.79 -21.99 -6.46
CA GLY A 373 8.31 -23.35 -6.75
C GLY A 373 9.40 -24.36 -7.15
N GLN A 374 10.66 -23.92 -7.26
CA GLN A 374 11.86 -24.72 -7.56
C GLN A 374 12.73 -24.99 -6.33
N VAL A 375 12.39 -24.45 -5.15
CA VAL A 375 13.15 -24.74 -3.92
C VAL A 375 13.05 -26.22 -3.55
N GLU A 376 14.12 -26.76 -2.98
CA GLU A 376 14.24 -28.13 -2.55
C GLU A 376 14.33 -28.25 -1.02
N ALA A 377 14.17 -29.46 -0.50
CA ALA A 377 14.35 -29.69 0.93
C ALA A 377 15.78 -29.33 1.36
N GLY A 378 15.89 -28.57 2.45
CA GLY A 378 17.15 -28.01 2.94
C GLY A 378 17.46 -26.58 2.46
N ASP A 379 16.75 -26.07 1.44
CA ASP A 379 16.89 -24.66 1.04
C ASP A 379 16.36 -23.72 2.14
N THR A 380 16.85 -22.48 2.15
CA THR A 380 16.38 -21.44 3.06
C THR A 380 15.42 -20.49 2.34
N VAL A 381 14.22 -20.33 2.90
CA VAL A 381 13.24 -19.31 2.53
C VAL A 381 13.12 -18.32 3.67
N TYR A 382 13.10 -17.02 3.36
CA TYR A 382 13.00 -15.98 4.37
C TYR A 382 11.57 -15.46 4.46
N LEU A 383 11.10 -15.21 5.67
CA LEU A 383 9.72 -14.81 5.93
C LEU A 383 9.66 -13.54 6.77
N ARG A 384 8.80 -12.59 6.41
CA ARG A 384 8.38 -11.48 7.29
C ARG A 384 6.86 -11.36 7.35
N GLY A 385 6.33 -10.92 8.50
CA GLY A 385 4.90 -10.92 8.82
C GLY A 385 4.57 -11.86 9.98
N PRO A 386 3.29 -12.22 10.18
CA PRO A 386 2.15 -11.91 9.32
C PRO A 386 1.76 -10.43 9.29
N TYR A 387 1.22 -9.96 8.16
CA TYR A 387 0.64 -8.63 7.97
C TYR A 387 -0.88 -8.71 7.82
N GLY A 388 -1.56 -7.61 8.16
CA GLY A 388 -3.01 -7.55 8.30
C GLY A 388 -3.48 -7.98 9.70
N GLU A 389 -4.75 -7.74 10.03
CA GLU A 389 -5.32 -8.08 11.34
C GLU A 389 -6.05 -9.43 11.37
N GLY A 390 -6.18 -10.05 10.19
CA GLY A 390 -7.05 -11.20 9.98
C GLY A 390 -8.53 -10.85 10.10
N LEU A 391 -9.38 -11.85 10.29
CA LEU A 391 -10.84 -11.65 10.39
C LEU A 391 -11.24 -10.74 11.57
N PRO A 392 -12.43 -10.11 11.52
CA PRO A 392 -13.01 -9.47 12.68
C PRO A 392 -13.10 -10.41 13.89
N ARG A 393 -12.89 -9.84 15.09
CA ARG A 393 -13.04 -10.56 16.36
C ARG A 393 -14.49 -10.85 16.72
N GLU A 394 -15.45 -10.14 16.13
CA GLU A 394 -16.87 -10.41 16.33
C GLU A 394 -17.23 -11.80 15.80
N THR A 395 -17.89 -12.61 16.62
CA THR A 395 -18.31 -13.97 16.25
C THR A 395 -19.70 -13.93 15.64
N PRO A 396 -19.87 -14.28 14.36
CA PRO A 396 -21.18 -14.30 13.74
C PRO A 396 -22.01 -15.47 14.27
N ARG A 397 -23.34 -15.38 14.11
CA ARG A 397 -24.28 -16.44 14.50
C ARG A 397 -24.03 -17.73 13.70
N ALA A 398 -23.71 -17.58 12.42
CA ALA A 398 -23.31 -18.62 11.49
C ALA A 398 -22.46 -17.98 10.37
N ALA A 399 -21.78 -18.80 9.57
CA ALA A 399 -21.00 -18.33 8.44
C ALA A 399 -21.27 -19.11 7.15
N LEU A 400 -21.39 -18.38 6.05
CA LEU A 400 -21.44 -18.91 4.69
C LEU A 400 -20.09 -18.62 4.02
N LEU A 401 -19.36 -19.65 3.64
CA LEU A 401 -18.07 -19.54 2.94
C LEU A 401 -18.31 -19.90 1.48
N ILE A 402 -17.90 -19.02 0.56
CA ILE A 402 -18.08 -19.21 -0.88
C ILE A 402 -16.71 -19.11 -1.54
N GLY A 403 -16.32 -20.13 -2.32
CA GLY A 403 -15.01 -20.19 -2.97
C GLY A 403 -15.09 -20.57 -4.44
N ALA A 404 -14.23 -19.97 -5.25
CA ALA A 404 -13.95 -20.44 -6.61
C ALA A 404 -12.48 -20.21 -7.02
N GLY A 405 -12.01 -21.00 -7.98
CA GLY A 405 -10.66 -20.86 -8.54
C GLY A 405 -9.53 -21.06 -7.51
N SER A 406 -8.40 -20.39 -7.72
CA SER A 406 -7.22 -20.51 -6.83
C SER A 406 -7.48 -20.01 -5.41
N GLY A 407 -8.46 -19.12 -5.21
CA GLY A 407 -8.83 -18.63 -3.89
C GLY A 407 -9.37 -19.71 -2.96
N THR A 408 -9.82 -20.86 -3.48
CA THR A 408 -10.26 -21.99 -2.65
C THR A 408 -9.17 -22.52 -1.73
N ALA A 409 -7.90 -22.28 -2.05
CA ALA A 409 -6.73 -22.62 -1.22
C ALA A 409 -6.75 -21.98 0.18
N VAL A 410 -7.37 -20.80 0.35
CA VAL A 410 -7.42 -20.09 1.64
C VAL A 410 -8.65 -20.43 2.48
N LEU A 411 -9.69 -21.04 1.88
CA LEU A 411 -10.91 -21.38 2.62
C LEU A 411 -10.69 -22.37 3.77
N PRO A 412 -9.81 -23.39 3.69
CA PRO A 412 -9.58 -24.30 4.81
C PRO A 412 -9.09 -23.58 6.08
N ALA A 413 -8.18 -22.61 5.95
CA ALA A 413 -7.69 -21.84 7.10
C ALA A 413 -8.82 -20.98 7.72
N LEU A 414 -9.63 -20.34 6.87
CA LEU A 414 -10.82 -19.59 7.29
C LEU A 414 -11.85 -20.49 8.00
N ALA A 415 -12.14 -21.66 7.43
CA ALA A 415 -13.07 -22.62 8.00
C ALA A 415 -12.61 -23.13 9.36
N ARG A 416 -11.30 -23.43 9.53
CA ARG A 416 -10.72 -23.81 10.83
C ARG A 416 -10.88 -22.72 11.88
N GLU A 417 -10.49 -21.47 11.57
CA GLU A 417 -10.62 -20.37 12.54
C GLU A 417 -12.07 -20.17 12.99
N LEU A 418 -13.04 -20.29 12.09
CA LEU A 418 -14.46 -20.17 12.44
C LEU A 418 -15.01 -21.40 13.18
N ALA A 419 -14.56 -22.62 12.82
CA ALA A 419 -14.92 -23.85 13.51
C ALA A 419 -14.38 -23.88 14.95
N ASP A 420 -13.15 -23.41 15.18
CA ASP A 420 -12.54 -23.27 16.51
C ASP A 420 -13.35 -22.30 17.38
N ARG A 421 -13.95 -21.29 16.76
CA ARG A 421 -14.88 -20.34 17.38
C ARG A 421 -16.30 -20.89 17.54
N LYS A 422 -16.54 -22.15 17.16
CA LYS A 422 -17.83 -22.86 17.21
C LYS A 422 -18.93 -22.20 16.38
N VAL A 423 -18.55 -21.56 15.28
CA VAL A 423 -19.48 -20.96 14.32
C VAL A 423 -20.01 -22.05 13.37
N PRO A 424 -21.34 -22.25 13.24
CA PRO A 424 -21.90 -23.16 12.25
C PRO A 424 -21.56 -22.73 10.82
N LEU A 425 -21.09 -23.66 9.99
CA LEU A 425 -20.59 -23.37 8.65
C LEU A 425 -21.47 -23.97 7.53
N ARG A 426 -21.66 -23.19 6.46
CA ARG A 426 -22.01 -23.70 5.13
C ARG A 426 -20.92 -23.31 4.18
N ILE A 427 -20.41 -24.26 3.41
CA ILE A 427 -19.32 -24.02 2.47
C ILE A 427 -19.78 -24.37 1.06
N LEU A 428 -19.71 -23.39 0.16
CA LEU A 428 -20.04 -23.50 -1.25
C LEU A 428 -18.77 -23.34 -2.08
N VAL A 429 -18.39 -24.37 -2.85
CA VAL A 429 -17.20 -24.30 -3.71
C VAL A 429 -17.56 -24.54 -5.16
N GLY A 430 -17.27 -23.57 -6.02
CA GLY A 430 -17.39 -23.66 -7.48
C GLY A 430 -16.11 -24.20 -8.12
N LEU A 431 -16.21 -25.29 -8.89
CA LEU A 431 -15.08 -25.88 -9.61
C LEU A 431 -15.30 -25.93 -11.12
N ARG A 432 -14.22 -25.72 -11.87
CA ARG A 432 -14.17 -25.90 -13.33
C ARG A 432 -13.75 -27.30 -13.78
N ARG A 433 -13.03 -28.05 -12.92
CA ARG A 433 -12.42 -29.36 -13.22
C ARG A 433 -12.59 -30.33 -12.05
N ASP A 434 -12.57 -31.63 -12.36
CA ASP A 434 -12.86 -32.72 -11.42
C ASP A 434 -11.68 -33.09 -10.50
N ASP A 435 -10.46 -32.84 -10.97
CA ASP A 435 -9.19 -33.21 -10.33
C ASP A 435 -9.00 -32.61 -8.93
N THR A 436 -9.61 -31.45 -8.67
CA THR A 436 -9.50 -30.74 -7.38
C THR A 436 -10.59 -31.11 -6.37
N GLN A 437 -11.65 -31.81 -6.78
CA GLN A 437 -12.82 -32.09 -5.92
C GLN A 437 -12.48 -33.00 -4.73
N LYS A 438 -11.75 -34.09 -4.96
CA LYS A 438 -11.43 -35.08 -3.93
C LYS A 438 -10.47 -34.52 -2.85
N PRO A 439 -9.33 -33.89 -3.21
CA PRO A 439 -8.44 -33.29 -2.21
C PRO A 439 -9.11 -32.20 -1.36
N LEU A 440 -9.97 -31.37 -1.96
CA LEU A 440 -10.72 -30.35 -1.24
C LEU A 440 -11.73 -30.98 -0.27
N SER A 441 -12.44 -32.01 -0.71
CA SER A 441 -13.41 -32.72 0.13
C SER A 441 -12.75 -33.34 1.36
N GLU A 442 -11.61 -34.02 1.19
CA GLU A 442 -10.84 -34.61 2.29
C GLU A 442 -10.34 -33.54 3.27
N THR A 443 -9.86 -32.41 2.75
CA THR A 443 -9.39 -31.28 3.57
C THR A 443 -10.52 -30.71 4.45
N PHE A 444 -11.71 -30.48 3.89
CA PHE A 444 -12.84 -29.95 4.65
C PHE A 444 -13.46 -30.98 5.59
N GLN A 445 -13.49 -32.27 5.23
CA GLN A 445 -13.98 -33.32 6.12
C GLN A 445 -13.18 -33.41 7.43
N ALA A 446 -11.90 -33.06 7.41
CA ALA A 446 -11.08 -32.98 8.62
C ALA A 446 -11.40 -31.76 9.51
N ILE A 447 -12.07 -30.74 8.97
CA ILE A 447 -12.37 -29.46 9.64
C ILE A 447 -13.82 -29.45 10.15
N LEU A 448 -14.74 -29.96 9.34
CA LEU A 448 -16.18 -29.82 9.53
C LEU A 448 -16.74 -30.83 10.53
N SER A 449 -17.70 -30.38 11.32
CA SER A 449 -18.44 -31.17 12.31
C SER A 449 -19.87 -31.42 11.86
N GLY A 450 -20.63 -32.27 12.56
CA GLY A 450 -21.97 -32.70 12.13
C GLY A 450 -23.05 -31.62 11.94
N LYS A 451 -22.79 -30.35 12.31
CA LYS A 451 -23.69 -29.21 12.02
C LYS A 451 -23.30 -28.44 10.76
N ASP A 452 -22.14 -28.73 10.20
CA ASP A 452 -21.56 -28.05 9.05
C ASP A 452 -21.90 -28.79 7.75
N ASP A 453 -21.90 -28.10 6.62
CA ASP A 453 -22.13 -28.73 5.32
C ASP A 453 -21.19 -28.15 4.25
N LEU A 454 -20.70 -29.04 3.38
CA LEU A 454 -19.86 -28.70 2.23
C LEU A 454 -20.58 -29.11 0.96
N ARG A 455 -20.75 -28.14 0.07
CA ARG A 455 -21.31 -28.37 -1.25
C ARG A 455 -20.35 -27.88 -2.33
N ILE A 456 -19.88 -28.83 -3.12
CA ILE A 456 -19.05 -28.57 -4.28
C ILE A 456 -19.93 -28.64 -5.53
N VAL A 457 -19.98 -27.56 -6.29
CA VAL A 457 -20.81 -27.43 -7.50
C VAL A 457 -19.90 -27.20 -8.70
N ARG A 458 -20.15 -27.94 -9.78
CA ARG A 458 -19.44 -27.79 -11.05
C ARG A 458 -20.11 -26.73 -11.90
N ASP A 459 -19.32 -25.93 -12.60
CA ASP A 459 -19.83 -24.91 -13.52
C ASP A 459 -20.68 -25.57 -14.65
N GLU A 460 -20.29 -26.73 -15.17
CA GLU A 460 -21.01 -27.46 -16.26
C GLU A 460 -21.39 -26.56 -17.47
N GLY A 461 -20.51 -25.62 -17.81
CA GLY A 461 -20.74 -24.65 -18.89
C GLY A 461 -21.47 -23.37 -18.46
N GLU A 462 -21.95 -23.32 -17.22
CA GLU A 462 -22.50 -22.13 -16.58
C GLU A 462 -21.52 -21.58 -15.55
N GLN A 463 -20.92 -20.43 -15.86
CA GLN A 463 -19.97 -19.78 -14.95
C GLN A 463 -20.65 -19.42 -13.62
N ALA A 464 -19.98 -19.75 -12.51
CA ALA A 464 -20.42 -19.40 -11.16
C ALA A 464 -21.76 -20.04 -10.74
N ARG A 465 -22.13 -21.18 -11.33
CA ARG A 465 -23.37 -21.92 -11.04
C ARG A 465 -23.59 -22.19 -9.55
N VAL A 466 -22.51 -22.36 -8.79
CA VAL A 466 -22.54 -22.53 -7.33
C VAL A 466 -23.34 -21.45 -6.60
N LEU A 467 -23.42 -20.23 -7.15
CA LEU A 467 -24.07 -19.10 -6.52
C LEU A 467 -25.60 -19.24 -6.44
N ARG A 468 -26.21 -20.09 -7.27
CA ARG A 468 -27.66 -20.39 -7.20
C ARG A 468 -28.10 -20.98 -5.86
N ASP A 469 -27.17 -21.60 -5.14
CA ASP A 469 -27.45 -22.22 -3.84
C ASP A 469 -27.36 -21.22 -2.66
N VAL A 470 -26.90 -19.97 -2.88
CA VAL A 470 -26.69 -18.97 -1.80
C VAL A 470 -27.97 -18.73 -0.99
N GLY A 471 -29.09 -18.37 -1.64
CA GLY A 471 -30.35 -18.12 -0.94
C GLY A 471 -30.88 -19.36 -0.19
N ARG A 472 -30.63 -20.56 -0.72
CA ARG A 472 -30.99 -21.81 -0.03
C ARG A 472 -30.16 -22.00 1.23
N GLU A 473 -28.87 -21.74 1.19
CA GLU A 473 -28.00 -21.90 2.35
C GLU A 473 -28.20 -20.81 3.41
N VAL A 474 -28.52 -19.59 3.02
CA VAL A 474 -28.97 -18.56 3.97
C VAL A 474 -30.21 -19.03 4.72
N SER A 475 -31.17 -19.62 4.02
CA SER A 475 -32.38 -20.20 4.63
C SER A 475 -32.05 -21.39 5.53
N SER A 476 -31.14 -22.28 5.11
CA SER A 476 -30.73 -23.47 5.88
C SER A 476 -30.02 -23.10 7.20
N LEU A 477 -29.37 -21.93 7.23
CA LEU A 477 -28.75 -21.36 8.42
C LEU A 477 -29.73 -20.57 9.30
N GLY A 478 -31.04 -20.55 9.01
CA GLY A 478 -32.04 -19.83 9.81
C GLY A 478 -32.15 -18.34 9.48
N GLY A 479 -31.78 -17.93 8.27
CA GLY A 479 -31.95 -16.56 7.76
C GLY A 479 -30.70 -15.68 7.86
N ALA A 480 -30.80 -14.48 7.29
CA ALA A 480 -29.67 -13.56 7.11
C ALA A 480 -29.25 -12.81 8.39
N GLU A 481 -30.11 -12.73 9.40
CA GLU A 481 -29.80 -11.98 10.63
C GLU A 481 -28.62 -12.61 11.38
N GLY A 482 -27.58 -11.80 11.65
CA GLY A 482 -26.35 -12.22 12.31
C GLY A 482 -25.46 -13.19 11.51
N LEU A 483 -25.80 -13.49 10.26
CA LEU A 483 -25.01 -14.32 9.34
C LEU A 483 -23.88 -13.47 8.72
N SER A 484 -22.68 -14.04 8.63
CA SER A 484 -21.59 -13.46 7.83
C SER A 484 -21.27 -14.34 6.63
N CYS A 485 -21.13 -13.71 5.46
CA CYS A 485 -20.73 -14.38 4.23
C CYS A 485 -19.27 -14.01 3.93
N TYR A 486 -18.43 -15.00 3.66
CA TYR A 486 -17.03 -14.82 3.29
C TYR A 486 -16.82 -15.40 1.90
N VAL A 487 -16.33 -14.58 0.98
CA VAL A 487 -16.21 -14.93 -0.43
C VAL A 487 -14.75 -14.83 -0.85
N VAL A 488 -14.27 -15.88 -1.52
CA VAL A 488 -12.92 -15.93 -2.09
C VAL A 488 -12.98 -16.38 -3.54
N GLY A 489 -12.15 -15.79 -4.40
CA GLY A 489 -12.06 -16.18 -5.80
C GLY A 489 -11.68 -15.01 -6.69
N PRO A 490 -11.86 -15.15 -8.02
CA PRO A 490 -11.71 -14.03 -8.94
C PRO A 490 -12.68 -12.88 -8.61
N GLU A 491 -12.26 -11.64 -8.81
CA GLU A 491 -13.06 -10.44 -8.49
C GLU A 491 -14.46 -10.44 -9.11
N PRO A 492 -14.66 -10.78 -10.41
CA PRO A 492 -16.02 -10.88 -10.97
C PRO A 492 -16.90 -11.94 -10.30
N PHE A 493 -16.29 -13.03 -9.80
CA PHE A 493 -17.01 -14.04 -9.04
C PHE A 493 -17.38 -13.53 -7.64
N MET A 494 -16.46 -12.81 -6.99
CA MET A 494 -16.71 -12.23 -5.68
C MET A 494 -17.82 -11.18 -5.72
N GLU A 495 -17.85 -10.33 -6.75
CA GLU A 495 -18.93 -9.37 -6.95
C GLU A 495 -20.29 -10.04 -7.15
N ALA A 496 -20.34 -11.08 -7.99
CA ALA A 496 -21.57 -11.82 -8.22
C ALA A 496 -22.06 -12.49 -6.93
N ALA A 497 -21.17 -13.14 -6.19
CA ALA A 497 -21.50 -13.78 -4.91
C ALA A 497 -21.97 -12.77 -3.85
N ALA A 498 -21.36 -11.59 -3.81
CA ALA A 498 -21.76 -10.52 -2.91
C ALA A 498 -23.19 -10.06 -3.20
N ARG A 499 -23.54 -9.85 -4.47
CA ARG A 499 -24.89 -9.47 -4.88
C ARG A 499 -25.92 -10.54 -4.55
N GLU A 500 -25.60 -11.82 -4.72
CA GLU A 500 -26.48 -12.93 -4.33
C GLU A 500 -26.67 -13.00 -2.81
N ALA A 501 -25.61 -12.77 -2.03
CA ALA A 501 -25.68 -12.71 -0.57
C ALA A 501 -26.54 -11.54 -0.08
N GLU A 502 -26.38 -10.37 -0.68
CA GLU A 502 -27.20 -9.17 -0.41
C GLU A 502 -28.65 -9.36 -0.83
N GLY A 503 -28.90 -9.98 -1.99
CA GLY A 503 -30.22 -10.35 -2.47
C GLY A 503 -30.94 -11.36 -1.57
N ALA A 504 -30.17 -12.22 -0.88
CA ALA A 504 -30.65 -13.12 0.16
C ALA A 504 -30.83 -12.44 1.54
N GLY A 505 -30.59 -11.13 1.65
CA GLY A 505 -30.84 -10.31 2.83
C GLY A 505 -29.65 -10.14 3.79
N ILE A 506 -28.45 -10.62 3.45
CA ILE A 506 -27.26 -10.39 4.28
C ILE A 506 -26.82 -8.94 4.14
N SER A 507 -26.58 -8.26 5.26
CA SER A 507 -26.06 -6.87 5.23
C SER A 507 -24.71 -6.82 4.51
N PRO A 508 -24.44 -5.80 3.66
CA PRO A 508 -23.14 -5.63 3.01
C PRO A 508 -21.98 -5.42 3.99
N ASP A 509 -22.24 -5.07 5.26
CA ASP A 509 -21.23 -5.03 6.34
C ASP A 509 -20.82 -6.42 6.83
N ARG A 510 -21.59 -7.44 6.48
CA ARG A 510 -21.36 -8.85 6.86
C ARG A 510 -21.02 -9.73 5.66
N VAL A 511 -20.94 -9.16 4.46
CA VAL A 511 -20.39 -9.82 3.27
C VAL A 511 -18.93 -9.40 3.13
N TRP A 512 -18.01 -10.35 3.25
CA TRP A 512 -16.57 -10.13 3.25
C TRP A 512 -15.95 -10.73 1.99
N LEU A 513 -15.17 -9.94 1.26
CA LEU A 513 -14.50 -10.33 0.03
C LEU A 513 -13.00 -10.43 0.29
N SER A 514 -12.39 -11.58 -0.01
CA SER A 514 -10.94 -11.76 0.12
C SER A 514 -10.21 -11.18 -1.09
N LEU A 515 -9.83 -9.91 -1.00
CA LEU A 515 -9.19 -9.16 -2.06
C LEU A 515 -7.67 -9.19 -1.86
N GLU A 516 -7.04 -10.22 -2.43
CA GLU A 516 -5.58 -10.35 -2.49
C GLU A 516 -5.02 -9.45 -3.59
N GLN A 517 -4.85 -8.16 -3.28
CA GLN A 517 -4.26 -7.18 -4.18
C GLN A 517 -2.73 -7.18 -4.14
N THR A 518 -2.10 -6.54 -5.13
CA THR A 518 -0.64 -6.37 -5.18
C THR A 518 -0.13 -5.64 -3.94
N MET A 519 0.53 -6.36 -3.02
CA MET A 519 1.16 -5.78 -1.84
C MET A 519 2.67 -5.64 -2.06
N LEU A 520 3.18 -4.40 -1.97
CA LEU A 520 4.61 -4.13 -2.22
C LEU A 520 5.42 -3.92 -0.92
N CYS A 521 4.82 -3.34 0.12
CA CYS A 521 5.55 -2.99 1.36
C CYS A 521 5.09 -3.75 2.61
N GLY A 522 3.85 -4.23 2.66
CA GLY A 522 3.28 -4.88 3.84
C GLY A 522 2.88 -3.94 4.99
N VAL A 523 3.22 -2.65 4.92
CA VAL A 523 3.01 -1.67 6.02
C VAL A 523 2.23 -0.42 5.58
N GLY A 524 1.56 -0.47 4.44
CA GLY A 524 0.64 0.54 3.95
C GLY A 524 1.26 1.80 3.33
N LEU A 525 2.57 2.01 3.45
CA LEU A 525 3.23 3.21 2.90
C LEU A 525 3.14 3.30 1.37
N CYS A 526 3.20 2.19 0.63
CA CYS A 526 3.15 2.26 -0.84
C CYS A 526 1.75 2.54 -1.42
N GLY A 527 0.69 2.31 -0.62
CA GLY A 527 -0.71 2.41 -1.06
C GLY A 527 -1.16 1.40 -2.13
N ALA A 528 -0.29 0.47 -2.56
CA ALA A 528 -0.56 -0.43 -3.70
C ALA A 528 -1.66 -1.47 -3.44
N CYS A 529 -1.83 -1.87 -2.18
CA CYS A 529 -2.82 -2.87 -1.79
C CYS A 529 -4.15 -2.22 -1.34
N GLN A 530 -4.42 -0.98 -1.77
CA GLN A 530 -5.66 -0.32 -1.44
C GLN A 530 -6.84 -1.01 -2.15
N CYS A 531 -7.88 -1.29 -1.39
CA CYS A 531 -9.18 -1.67 -1.90
C CYS A 531 -10.30 -1.24 -0.97
N GLY A 532 -11.40 -0.71 -1.50
CA GLY A 532 -12.52 -0.28 -0.65
C GLY A 532 -12.15 0.82 0.36
N GLY A 533 -11.14 1.64 0.05
CA GLY A 533 -10.56 2.61 0.98
C GLY A 533 -9.70 2.00 2.10
N ALA A 534 -9.54 0.67 2.14
CA ALA A 534 -8.74 -0.07 3.11
C ALA A 534 -7.42 -0.55 2.50
N LEU A 535 -6.34 -0.49 3.26
CA LEU A 535 -5.06 -1.07 2.90
C LEU A 535 -5.00 -2.50 3.42
N THR A 536 -5.11 -3.49 2.53
CA THR A 536 -5.23 -4.91 2.92
C THR A 536 -4.02 -5.44 3.68
N CYS A 537 -2.82 -4.88 3.48
CA CYS A 537 -1.66 -5.22 4.32
C CYS A 537 -1.76 -4.73 5.78
N MET A 538 -2.69 -3.81 6.09
CA MET A 538 -2.92 -3.32 7.45
C MET A 538 -4.22 -3.83 8.06
N TYR A 539 -5.29 -4.01 7.26
CA TYR A 539 -6.56 -4.58 7.73
C TYR A 539 -6.64 -6.09 7.63
N GLY A 540 -5.90 -6.70 6.69
CA GLY A 540 -6.12 -8.07 6.22
C GLY A 540 -6.78 -8.07 4.84
N THR A 541 -6.81 -9.23 4.19
CA THR A 541 -7.31 -9.38 2.81
C THR A 541 -8.83 -9.30 2.72
N PHE A 542 -9.57 -9.49 3.82
CA PHE A 542 -11.03 -9.42 3.83
C PHE A 542 -11.53 -7.98 3.98
N VAL A 543 -12.23 -7.50 2.96
CA VAL A 543 -12.89 -6.18 2.93
C VAL A 543 -14.40 -6.38 2.82
N THR A 544 -15.20 -5.54 3.49
CA THR A 544 -16.67 -5.66 3.40
C THR A 544 -17.20 -5.23 2.02
N ALA A 545 -18.31 -5.81 1.59
CA ALA A 545 -18.98 -5.41 0.35
C ALA A 545 -19.37 -3.92 0.40
N ARG A 546 -19.79 -3.40 1.57
CA ARG A 546 -20.06 -1.96 1.74
C ARG A 546 -18.85 -1.10 1.36
N GLN A 547 -17.68 -1.42 1.93
CA GLN A 547 -16.43 -0.69 1.64
C GLN A 547 -16.05 -0.80 0.16
N TYR A 548 -16.18 -1.99 -0.42
CA TYR A 548 -15.90 -2.24 -1.83
C TYR A 548 -16.80 -1.38 -2.74
N TRP A 549 -18.11 -1.33 -2.48
CA TRP A 549 -19.05 -0.52 -3.25
C TRP A 549 -18.86 0.99 -3.08
N GLU A 550 -18.49 1.45 -1.87
CA GLU A 550 -18.37 2.88 -1.56
C GLU A 550 -17.16 3.53 -2.25
N TYR A 551 -16.01 2.87 -2.21
CA TYR A 551 -14.77 3.44 -2.75
C TYR A 551 -14.52 3.06 -4.21
N GLY A 552 -15.27 2.09 -4.74
CA GLY A 552 -15.12 1.55 -6.10
C GLY A 552 -14.20 0.33 -6.14
N GLU A 553 -14.05 -0.24 -7.35
CA GLU A 553 -13.16 -1.38 -7.63
C GLU A 553 -11.80 -1.20 -6.96
N CYS A 554 -11.18 -2.30 -6.54
CA CYS A 554 -9.83 -2.25 -6.00
C CYS A 554 -8.94 -1.55 -7.03
N GLY A 555 -8.14 -0.58 -6.60
CA GLY A 555 -7.27 0.14 -7.53
C GLY A 555 -6.44 -0.89 -8.29
N GLN A 556 -6.63 -0.98 -9.61
CA GLN A 556 -5.72 -1.70 -10.47
C GLN A 556 -4.41 -0.94 -10.45
N TYR A 557 -3.61 -1.15 -9.40
CA TYR A 557 -2.21 -0.78 -9.39
C TYR A 557 -1.62 -1.61 -10.50
N GLY A 558 -1.57 -1.01 -11.70
CA GLY A 558 -1.67 -1.71 -12.97
C GLY A 558 -0.97 -3.06 -12.92
N GLU A 559 -1.67 -4.10 -13.37
CA GLU A 559 -0.96 -5.17 -14.06
C GLU A 559 -0.25 -4.51 -15.26
N TYR A 560 0.87 -3.81 -15.02
CA TYR A 560 1.90 -3.56 -15.99
C TYR A 560 2.40 -4.96 -16.30
N ARG A 561 1.70 -5.61 -17.23
CA ARG A 561 1.82 -7.02 -17.54
C ARG A 561 3.31 -7.34 -17.60
N GLU A 562 3.72 -8.32 -16.78
CA GLU A 562 5.03 -8.95 -16.91
C GLU A 562 5.13 -9.45 -18.36
N GLY A 563 5.77 -8.69 -19.25
CA GLY A 563 5.75 -8.97 -20.69
C GLY A 563 5.96 -7.77 -21.61
N ALA A 564 5.82 -6.53 -21.14
CA ALA A 564 6.44 -5.40 -21.84
C ALA A 564 7.94 -5.40 -21.51
N SER A 565 8.72 -6.15 -22.30
CA SER A 565 10.18 -5.95 -22.38
C SER A 565 10.47 -4.47 -22.70
N PRO A 566 11.63 -3.93 -22.26
CA PRO A 566 11.99 -2.53 -22.45
C PRO A 566 11.91 -2.06 -23.91
#